data_AF-A0A7W1SKP0-F1
#
_entry.id   AF-A0A7W1SKP0-F1
#
_cell.length_a   1.000
_cell.length_b   1.000
_cell.length_c   1.000
_cell.angle_alpha   90.00
_cell.angle_beta   90.00
_cell.angle_gamma   90.00
#
_symmetry.space_group_name_H-M   'P 1'
#
loop_
_entity.id
_entity.type
_entity.pdbx_description
1 polymer ?
#
loop_
_entity_poly.entity_id
_entity_poly.type
_entity_poly.pdbx_seq_one_letter_code
_entity_poly.pdbx_strand_id
1 'polypeptide(L)'
;MTTVPAILPAILALVATGVAGAQAPPRTVPPLLTGAWEGLMQAPQWPSFLTLTIGADSAGPAVTLEMLGQRMRASGVDASGDRAVVRIGDGPGAVHLRLQRRDDQLDGWLRQGTDSFPVELARVPVYSRPASRVEAWEQDIAAIRTRFLAYDRSFSPAERSSAVALLDSTQRELPTLHDNQVIATLATAIALARNAHTRLYLVRNATELRRLPVRLWWFSDGLRIVRASPEHGALLGCRVDEIDGIVARQARDLVAPAFAGNPQWTDYKTVYSL
;
A
#
# COMPACT_ATOMS: atom_id res chain seq x y z
N MET A 1 -17.48 -6.22 27.94
CA MET A 1 -16.21 -6.86 27.53
C MET A 1 -16.53 -7.78 26.36
N THR A 2 -16.44 -7.25 25.15
CA THR A 2 -16.69 -7.99 23.91
C THR A 2 -15.44 -8.78 23.56
N THR A 3 -15.55 -10.09 23.57
CA THR A 3 -14.52 -11.04 23.14
C THR A 3 -14.04 -10.70 21.74
N VAL A 4 -12.73 -10.50 21.58
CA VAL A 4 -12.07 -10.46 20.26
C VAL A 4 -12.34 -11.82 19.59
N PRO A 5 -12.92 -11.88 18.38
CA PRO A 5 -13.08 -13.15 17.66
C PRO A 5 -11.70 -13.80 17.49
N ALA A 6 -11.65 -15.11 17.71
CA ALA A 6 -10.44 -15.92 17.85
C ALA A 6 -9.50 -15.93 16.62
N ILE A 7 -9.85 -15.20 15.55
CA ILE A 7 -9.10 -15.08 14.30
C ILE A 7 -7.69 -14.53 14.53
N LEU A 8 -7.56 -13.46 15.34
CA LEU A 8 -6.26 -12.83 15.58
C LEU A 8 -5.27 -13.75 16.33
N PRO A 9 -5.64 -14.36 17.48
CA PRO A 9 -4.72 -15.26 18.18
C PRO A 9 -4.48 -16.59 17.44
N ALA A 10 -5.44 -17.12 16.67
CA ALA A 10 -5.28 -18.39 15.96
C ALA A 10 -4.36 -18.30 14.73
N ILE A 11 -4.42 -17.21 13.95
CA ILE A 11 -3.46 -16.95 12.85
C ILE A 11 -2.05 -16.73 13.41
N LEU A 12 -1.92 -16.05 14.55
CA LEU A 12 -0.65 -15.93 15.28
C LEU A 12 -0.13 -17.26 15.83
N ALA A 13 -1.01 -18.21 16.17
CA ALA A 13 -0.63 -19.53 16.69
C ALA A 13 -0.17 -20.52 15.61
N LEU A 14 -0.53 -20.32 14.33
CA LEU A 14 -0.02 -21.14 13.20
C LEU A 14 1.52 -21.06 13.05
N VAL A 15 2.16 -20.10 13.72
CA VAL A 15 3.62 -19.88 13.73
C VAL A 15 4.39 -21.01 14.44
N ALA A 16 3.75 -21.87 15.24
CA ALA A 16 4.47 -22.78 16.12
C ALA A 16 4.70 -24.22 15.60
N THR A 17 4.08 -24.65 14.51
CA THR A 17 4.27 -26.03 14.01
C THR A 17 4.45 -26.06 12.51
N GLY A 18 5.67 -25.75 12.07
CA GLY A 18 6.16 -26.25 10.79
C GLY A 18 6.31 -27.76 10.89
N VAL A 19 5.35 -28.51 10.35
CA VAL A 19 5.49 -29.95 10.15
C VAL A 19 5.40 -30.21 8.65
N ALA A 20 6.45 -30.84 8.13
CA ALA A 20 6.49 -31.33 6.76
C ALA A 20 5.54 -32.53 6.63
N GLY A 21 4.30 -32.27 6.20
CA GLY A 21 3.38 -33.31 5.75
C GLY A 21 3.78 -33.83 4.37
N ALA A 22 3.66 -35.14 4.16
CA ALA A 22 4.01 -35.82 2.91
C ALA A 22 3.36 -35.14 1.68
N GLN A 23 4.20 -34.80 0.72
CA GLN A 23 3.85 -34.02 -0.45
C GLN A 23 3.19 -34.93 -1.49
N ALA A 24 1.89 -34.74 -1.72
CA ALA A 24 1.22 -35.30 -2.90
C ALA A 24 1.98 -34.86 -4.17
N PRO A 25 2.00 -35.68 -5.25
CA PRO A 25 2.71 -35.30 -6.47
C PRO A 25 2.24 -33.92 -6.93
N PRO A 26 3.15 -33.06 -7.42
CA PRO A 26 2.82 -31.69 -7.79
C PRO A 26 1.80 -31.71 -8.93
N ARG A 27 0.53 -31.49 -8.59
CA ARG A 27 -0.49 -31.16 -9.59
C ARG A 27 -0.15 -29.77 -10.10
N THR A 28 0.09 -29.64 -11.39
CA THR A 28 0.32 -28.32 -12.00
C THR A 28 -0.93 -27.46 -11.79
N VAL A 29 -0.73 -26.25 -11.28
CA VAL A 29 -1.83 -25.30 -11.11
C VAL A 29 -2.17 -24.72 -12.49
N PRO A 30 -3.47 -24.65 -12.87
CA PRO A 30 -3.88 -24.02 -14.12
C PRO A 30 -3.27 -22.61 -14.29
N PRO A 31 -2.69 -22.28 -15.47
CA PRO A 31 -2.06 -20.97 -15.71
C PRO A 31 -2.99 -19.78 -15.44
N LEU A 32 -4.29 -20.00 -15.60
CA LEU A 32 -5.33 -19.01 -15.37
C LEU A 32 -5.45 -18.62 -13.87
N LEU A 33 -5.04 -19.48 -12.95
CA LEU A 33 -5.02 -19.22 -11.50
C LEU A 33 -3.66 -18.69 -11.02
N THR A 34 -2.60 -18.89 -11.80
CA THR A 34 -1.25 -18.42 -11.51
C THR A 34 -1.18 -16.88 -11.47
N GLY A 35 -0.31 -16.35 -10.61
CA GLY A 35 -0.10 -14.93 -10.39
C GLY A 35 -0.33 -14.52 -8.93
N ALA A 36 -0.19 -13.23 -8.67
CA ALA A 36 -0.56 -12.63 -7.40
C ALA A 36 -2.00 -12.11 -7.45
N TRP A 37 -2.71 -12.30 -6.35
CA TRP A 37 -4.09 -11.89 -6.15
C TRP A 37 -4.16 -11.20 -4.80
N GLU A 38 -4.87 -10.09 -4.72
CA GLU A 38 -4.98 -9.33 -3.48
C GLU A 38 -6.40 -8.87 -3.24
N GLY A 39 -6.78 -8.71 -1.98
CA GLY A 39 -8.11 -8.24 -1.67
C GLY A 39 -8.47 -8.46 -0.23
N LEU A 40 -9.77 -8.63 0.01
CA LEU A 40 -10.34 -8.60 1.36
C LEU A 40 -10.93 -9.95 1.74
N MET A 41 -10.62 -10.37 2.96
CA MET A 41 -11.43 -11.31 3.72
C MET A 41 -12.40 -10.53 4.60
N GLN A 42 -13.70 -10.79 4.46
CA GLN A 42 -14.75 -10.13 5.23
C GLN A 42 -14.93 -10.84 6.57
N ALA A 43 -14.42 -10.25 7.66
CA ALA A 43 -14.65 -10.74 9.02
C ALA A 43 -15.61 -9.81 9.80
N PRO A 44 -16.35 -10.33 10.81
CA PRO A 44 -17.44 -9.59 11.46
C PRO A 44 -17.04 -8.27 12.13
N GLN A 45 -15.81 -8.17 12.65
CA GLN A 45 -15.33 -6.93 13.27
C GLN A 45 -14.62 -6.03 12.27
N TRP A 46 -13.61 -6.57 11.60
CA TRP A 46 -12.79 -5.82 10.65
C TRP A 46 -12.41 -6.72 9.48
N PRO A 47 -12.64 -6.29 8.23
CA PRO A 47 -12.11 -6.98 7.07
C PRO A 47 -10.58 -6.94 7.06
N SER A 48 -9.97 -8.08 6.73
CA SER A 48 -8.51 -8.24 6.65
C SER A 48 -8.05 -8.22 5.20
N PHE A 49 -7.01 -7.45 4.93
CA PHE A 49 -6.34 -7.51 3.63
C PHE A 49 -5.45 -8.75 3.55
N LEU A 50 -5.46 -9.41 2.39
CA LEU A 50 -4.60 -10.55 2.13
C LEU A 50 -4.08 -10.56 0.69
N THR A 51 -2.93 -11.19 0.51
CA THR A 51 -2.33 -11.46 -0.80
C THR A 51 -2.12 -12.95 -0.97
N LEU A 52 -2.69 -13.54 -2.01
CA LEU A 52 -2.46 -14.91 -2.41
C LEU A 52 -1.58 -14.93 -3.66
N THR A 53 -0.39 -15.50 -3.56
CA THR A 53 0.50 -15.72 -4.70
C THR A 53 0.45 -17.20 -5.06
N ILE A 54 0.08 -17.49 -6.30
CA ILE A 54 0.05 -18.83 -6.88
C ILE A 54 1.13 -18.90 -7.95
N GLY A 55 2.16 -19.70 -7.72
CA GLY A 55 3.27 -19.91 -8.65
C GLY A 55 3.73 -21.37 -8.66
N ALA A 56 4.96 -21.57 -9.11
CA ALA A 56 5.66 -22.85 -9.04
C ALA A 56 7.12 -22.63 -8.64
N ASP A 57 7.69 -23.58 -7.91
CA ASP A 57 9.12 -23.71 -7.64
C ASP A 57 9.61 -25.12 -8.00
N SER A 58 10.89 -25.40 -7.73
CA SER A 58 11.51 -26.68 -8.03
C SER A 58 10.85 -27.89 -7.34
N ALA A 59 10.02 -27.66 -6.32
CA ALA A 59 9.31 -28.70 -5.57
C ALA A 59 7.81 -28.81 -5.96
N GLY A 60 7.33 -28.03 -6.93
CA GLY A 60 5.93 -28.04 -7.39
C GLY A 60 5.23 -26.69 -7.26
N PRO A 61 3.89 -26.66 -7.13
CA PRO A 61 3.17 -25.42 -6.88
C PRO A 61 3.67 -24.70 -5.63
N ALA A 62 4.09 -23.45 -5.81
CA ALA A 62 4.47 -22.57 -4.73
C ALA A 62 3.30 -21.62 -4.49
N VAL A 63 2.47 -21.93 -3.48
CA VAL A 63 1.36 -21.06 -3.08
C VAL A 63 1.66 -20.44 -1.72
N THR A 64 1.56 -19.13 -1.63
CA THR A 64 1.78 -18.36 -0.40
C THR A 64 0.61 -17.43 -0.12
N LEU A 65 0.17 -17.36 1.13
CA LEU A 65 -0.77 -16.37 1.63
C LEU A 65 -0.04 -15.38 2.53
N GLU A 66 -0.17 -14.10 2.24
CA GLU A 66 0.20 -13.03 3.15
C GLU A 66 -1.05 -12.45 3.79
N MET A 67 -1.06 -12.37 5.11
CA MET A 67 -2.16 -11.80 5.86
C MET A 67 -1.63 -11.30 7.20
N LEU A 68 -2.02 -10.09 7.62
CA LEU A 68 -1.57 -9.47 8.89
C LEU A 68 -0.03 -9.40 9.01
N GLY A 69 0.67 -9.18 7.90
CA GLY A 69 2.14 -9.09 7.85
C GLY A 69 2.87 -10.44 7.96
N GLN A 70 2.15 -11.55 8.00
CA GLN A 70 2.72 -12.90 8.02
C GLN A 70 2.60 -13.54 6.65
N ARG A 71 3.70 -14.11 6.14
CA ARG A 71 3.72 -14.91 4.90
C ARG A 71 3.71 -16.40 5.27
N MET A 72 2.68 -17.11 4.83
CA MET A 72 2.47 -18.53 5.09
C MET A 72 2.49 -19.32 3.79
N ARG A 73 3.21 -20.44 3.76
CA ARG A 73 3.24 -21.35 2.61
C ARG A 73 2.10 -22.37 2.72
N ALA A 74 1.45 -22.67 1.59
CA ALA A 74 0.44 -23.70 1.53
C ALA A 74 1.03 -25.09 1.82
N SER A 75 0.35 -25.87 2.66
CA SER A 75 0.62 -27.28 2.91
C SER A 75 -0.03 -28.19 1.86
N GLY A 76 -0.91 -27.65 1.01
CA GLY A 76 -1.53 -28.38 -0.09
C GLY A 76 -2.35 -27.46 -1.00
N VAL A 77 -2.38 -27.80 -2.28
CA VAL A 77 -3.12 -27.07 -3.31
C VAL A 77 -3.78 -28.09 -4.22
N ASP A 78 -5.10 -28.01 -4.35
CA ASP A 78 -5.86 -28.75 -5.36
C ASP A 78 -6.54 -27.74 -6.28
N ALA A 79 -6.08 -27.66 -7.53
CA ALA A 79 -6.56 -26.69 -8.50
C ALA A 79 -6.98 -27.38 -9.79
N SER A 80 -8.15 -27.03 -10.29
CA SER A 80 -8.73 -27.62 -11.51
C SER A 80 -9.64 -26.61 -12.18
N GLY A 81 -9.42 -26.38 -13.48
CA GLY A 81 -10.15 -25.37 -14.24
C GLY A 81 -10.03 -23.99 -13.58
N ASP A 82 -11.18 -23.40 -13.25
CA ASP A 82 -11.35 -22.10 -12.59
C ASP A 82 -11.35 -22.19 -11.06
N ARG A 83 -11.14 -23.37 -10.45
CA ARG A 83 -11.24 -23.56 -9.01
C ARG A 83 -9.88 -23.86 -8.37
N ALA A 84 -9.68 -23.32 -7.18
CA ALA A 84 -8.55 -23.65 -6.32
C ALA A 84 -9.02 -23.92 -4.89
N VAL A 85 -8.47 -24.98 -4.30
CA VAL A 85 -8.53 -25.25 -2.86
C VAL A 85 -7.11 -25.17 -2.32
N VAL A 86 -6.84 -24.19 -1.47
CA VAL A 86 -5.54 -23.98 -0.84
C VAL A 86 -5.64 -24.30 0.64
N ARG A 87 -4.73 -25.11 1.15
CA ARG A 87 -4.61 -25.45 2.57
C ARG A 87 -3.33 -24.86 3.14
N ILE A 88 -3.40 -24.25 4.32
CA ILE A 88 -2.26 -23.70 5.05
C ILE A 88 -2.24 -24.30 6.45
N GLY A 89 -1.09 -24.83 6.85
CA GLY A 89 -0.95 -25.61 8.09
C GLY A 89 -1.65 -26.97 8.00
N ASP A 90 -1.71 -27.66 9.14
CA ASP A 90 -2.31 -28.99 9.30
C ASP A 90 -3.17 -29.05 10.56
N GLY A 91 -4.00 -30.10 10.66
CA GLY A 91 -4.85 -30.33 11.83
C GLY A 91 -6.04 -29.36 11.96
N PRO A 92 -6.65 -29.27 13.16
CA PRO A 92 -7.89 -28.51 13.39
C PRO A 92 -7.77 -26.99 13.17
N GLY A 93 -6.55 -26.45 13.26
CA GLY A 93 -6.26 -25.03 13.05
C GLY A 93 -5.95 -24.66 11.60
N ALA A 94 -5.92 -25.64 10.69
CA ALA A 94 -5.60 -25.39 9.29
C ALA A 94 -6.58 -24.40 8.64
N VAL A 95 -6.03 -23.54 7.79
CA VAL A 95 -6.80 -22.58 7.01
C VAL A 95 -7.07 -23.19 5.64
N HIS A 96 -8.32 -23.11 5.20
CA HIS A 96 -8.75 -23.61 3.89
C HIS A 96 -9.35 -22.47 3.07
N LEU A 97 -8.72 -22.13 1.96
CA LEU A 97 -9.30 -21.23 0.96
C LEU A 97 -9.95 -22.07 -0.13
N ARG A 98 -11.22 -21.80 -0.44
CA ARG A 98 -11.91 -22.33 -1.62
C ARG A 98 -12.25 -21.15 -2.50
N LEU A 99 -11.65 -21.11 -3.68
CA LEU A 99 -11.69 -19.97 -4.58
C LEU A 99 -12.17 -20.43 -5.96
N GLN A 100 -12.96 -19.58 -6.59
CA GLN A 100 -13.37 -19.72 -7.98
C GLN A 100 -13.01 -18.45 -8.74
N ARG A 101 -12.37 -18.61 -9.88
CA ARG A 101 -12.03 -17.51 -10.77
C ARG A 101 -13.25 -17.05 -11.55
N ARG A 102 -13.44 -15.74 -11.59
CA ARG A 102 -14.37 -15.04 -12.49
C ARG A 102 -13.59 -13.87 -13.10
N ASP A 103 -13.18 -14.02 -14.36
CA ASP A 103 -12.33 -13.05 -15.05
C ASP A 103 -11.05 -12.71 -14.27
N ASP A 104 -10.89 -11.48 -13.79
CA ASP A 104 -9.73 -11.06 -12.98
C ASP A 104 -10.05 -10.99 -11.47
N GLN A 105 -11.03 -11.77 -11.04
CA GLN A 105 -11.36 -11.98 -9.63
C GLN A 105 -11.22 -13.45 -9.22
N LEU A 106 -10.87 -13.67 -7.96
CA LEU A 106 -11.04 -14.93 -7.23
C LEU A 106 -12.03 -14.67 -6.10
N ASP A 107 -13.20 -15.29 -6.20
CA ASP A 107 -14.23 -15.22 -5.18
C ASP A 107 -14.28 -16.54 -4.40
N GLY A 108 -14.61 -16.46 -3.12
CA GLY A 108 -14.93 -17.65 -2.36
C GLY A 108 -14.84 -17.46 -0.86
N TRP A 109 -14.25 -18.44 -0.19
CA TRP A 109 -14.31 -18.53 1.28
C TRP A 109 -12.98 -18.97 1.87
N LEU A 110 -12.58 -18.30 2.94
CA LEU A 110 -11.55 -18.75 3.87
C LEU A 110 -12.25 -19.39 5.07
N ARG A 111 -11.88 -20.63 5.39
CA ARG A 111 -12.41 -21.38 6.54
C ARG A 111 -11.30 -21.71 7.52
N GLN A 112 -11.59 -21.56 8.80
CA GLN A 112 -10.71 -21.98 9.90
C GLN A 112 -11.59 -22.55 11.02
N GLY A 113 -11.40 -23.82 11.35
CA GLY A 113 -12.30 -24.53 12.26
C GLY A 113 -13.75 -24.48 11.77
N THR A 114 -14.66 -23.94 12.60
CA THR A 114 -16.08 -23.74 12.25
C THR A 114 -16.35 -22.42 11.54
N ASP A 115 -15.40 -21.49 11.58
CA ASP A 115 -15.59 -20.15 11.03
C ASP A 115 -15.36 -20.14 9.51
N SER A 116 -16.10 -19.27 8.83
CA SER A 116 -16.05 -19.12 7.37
C SER A 116 -16.23 -17.65 7.01
N PHE A 117 -15.31 -17.12 6.21
CA PHE A 117 -15.24 -15.71 5.85
C PHE A 117 -15.24 -15.57 4.33
N PRO A 118 -16.11 -14.73 3.74
CA PRO A 118 -16.05 -14.42 2.32
C PRO A 118 -14.70 -13.81 1.97
N VAL A 119 -14.17 -14.17 0.80
CA VAL A 119 -12.93 -13.64 0.25
C VAL A 119 -13.19 -13.20 -1.19
N GLU A 120 -12.74 -12.00 -1.52
CA GLU A 120 -12.77 -11.43 -2.87
C GLU A 120 -11.38 -10.87 -3.18
N LEU A 121 -10.70 -11.46 -4.16
CA LEU A 121 -9.34 -11.07 -4.56
C LEU A 121 -9.30 -10.65 -6.02
N ALA A 122 -8.79 -9.45 -6.28
CA ALA A 122 -8.48 -8.99 -7.61
C ALA A 122 -7.08 -9.47 -8.03
N ARG A 123 -6.91 -9.75 -9.31
CA ARG A 123 -5.58 -10.02 -9.88
C ARG A 123 -4.70 -8.79 -9.69
N VAL A 124 -3.50 -9.00 -9.15
CA VAL A 124 -2.47 -7.95 -9.09
C VAL A 124 -1.90 -7.77 -10.50
N PRO A 125 -1.98 -6.57 -11.09
CA PRO A 125 -1.40 -6.31 -12.40
C PRO A 125 0.11 -6.56 -12.39
N VAL A 126 0.62 -7.20 -13.43
CA VAL A 126 2.05 -7.34 -13.67
C VAL A 126 2.47 -6.27 -14.67
N TYR A 127 3.25 -5.30 -14.22
CA TYR A 127 3.80 -4.25 -15.07
C TYR A 127 5.15 -4.71 -15.63
N SER A 128 5.31 -4.63 -16.95
CA SER A 128 6.62 -4.82 -17.60
C SER A 128 7.56 -3.67 -17.24
N ARG A 129 8.87 -3.92 -17.35
CA ARG A 129 9.85 -2.83 -17.24
C ARG A 129 9.45 -1.70 -18.22
N PRO A 130 9.23 -0.47 -17.75
CA PRO A 130 8.79 0.61 -18.62
C PRO A 130 9.87 0.94 -19.65
N ALA A 131 9.46 1.21 -20.88
CA ALA A 131 10.34 1.62 -21.98
C ALA A 131 10.65 3.12 -21.95
N SER A 132 9.88 3.91 -21.20
CA SER A 132 10.07 5.35 -21.06
C SER A 132 9.70 5.86 -19.67
N ARG A 133 10.11 7.10 -19.37
CA ARG A 133 9.71 7.82 -18.16
C ARG A 133 8.19 7.97 -18.07
N VAL A 134 7.53 8.32 -19.17
CA VAL A 134 6.07 8.53 -19.19
C VAL A 134 5.36 7.24 -18.87
N GLU A 135 5.76 6.13 -19.51
CA GLU A 135 5.19 4.81 -19.23
C GLU A 135 5.39 4.39 -17.77
N ALA A 136 6.56 4.69 -17.18
CA ALA A 136 6.80 4.41 -15.76
C ALA A 136 5.77 5.11 -14.86
N TRP A 137 5.51 6.40 -15.08
CA TRP A 137 4.51 7.15 -14.32
C TRP A 137 3.07 6.71 -14.61
N GLU A 138 2.76 6.29 -15.84
CA GLU A 138 1.45 5.71 -16.17
C GLU A 138 1.21 4.42 -15.39
N GLN A 139 2.23 3.56 -15.28
CA GLN A 139 2.16 2.33 -14.48
C GLN A 139 1.94 2.65 -12.99
N ASP A 140 2.65 3.64 -12.44
CA ASP A 140 2.47 4.08 -11.04
C ASP A 140 1.07 4.66 -10.79
N ILE A 141 0.57 5.50 -11.69
CA ILE A 141 -0.81 6.05 -11.62
C ILE A 141 -1.84 4.92 -11.68
N ALA A 142 -1.64 3.93 -12.56
CA ALA A 142 -2.51 2.78 -12.67
C ALA A 142 -2.50 1.96 -11.36
N ALA A 143 -1.33 1.77 -10.73
CA ALA A 143 -1.22 1.06 -9.46
C ALA A 143 -1.92 1.81 -8.32
N ILE A 144 -1.78 3.14 -8.25
CA ILE A 144 -2.50 3.97 -7.27
C ILE A 144 -4.01 3.84 -7.46
N ARG A 145 -4.49 3.91 -8.70
CA ARG A 145 -5.92 3.85 -9.02
C ARG A 145 -6.54 2.49 -8.69
N THR A 146 -5.90 1.41 -9.13
CA THR A 146 -6.49 0.07 -9.11
C THR A 146 -6.23 -0.66 -7.80
N ARG A 147 -5.13 -0.35 -7.10
CA ARG A 147 -4.74 -1.04 -5.86
C ARG A 147 -4.97 -0.13 -4.65
N PHE A 148 -4.32 1.03 -4.61
CA PHE A 148 -4.37 1.88 -3.42
C PHE A 148 -5.78 2.44 -3.15
N LEU A 149 -6.42 3.09 -4.13
CA LEU A 149 -7.75 3.70 -3.94
C LEU A 149 -8.88 2.67 -3.72
N ALA A 150 -8.68 1.44 -4.17
CA ALA A 150 -9.61 0.33 -3.97
C ALA A 150 -9.68 -0.11 -2.51
N TYR A 151 -8.55 -0.05 -1.79
CA TYR A 151 -8.44 -0.60 -0.43
C TYR A 151 -8.38 0.47 0.67
N ASP A 152 -7.99 1.71 0.37
CA ASP A 152 -8.03 2.78 1.37
C ASP A 152 -9.47 3.20 1.68
N ARG A 153 -9.91 2.92 2.91
CA ARG A 153 -11.27 3.18 3.40
C ARG A 153 -11.47 4.61 3.90
N SER A 154 -10.42 5.42 3.95
CA SER A 154 -10.50 6.78 4.47
C SER A 154 -11.16 7.73 3.48
N PHE A 155 -11.12 7.41 2.18
CA PHE A 155 -11.80 8.20 1.14
C PHE A 155 -13.32 8.03 1.19
N SER A 156 -14.02 9.14 1.36
CA SER A 156 -15.42 9.25 0.95
C SER A 156 -15.56 9.08 -0.58
N PRO A 157 -16.77 8.78 -1.09
CA PRO A 157 -17.00 8.70 -2.53
C PRO A 157 -16.61 9.98 -3.28
N ALA A 158 -16.88 11.16 -2.70
CA ALA A 158 -16.53 12.45 -3.29
C ALA A 158 -15.01 12.65 -3.35
N GLU A 159 -14.30 12.39 -2.24
CA GLU A 159 -12.83 12.49 -2.20
C GLU A 159 -12.18 11.50 -3.17
N ARG A 160 -12.71 10.28 -3.30
CA ARG A 160 -12.22 9.28 -4.26
C ARG A 160 -12.39 9.79 -5.69
N SER A 161 -13.54 10.39 -6.02
CA SER A 161 -13.78 10.99 -7.34
C SER A 161 -12.82 12.14 -7.64
N SER A 162 -12.58 13.03 -6.66
CA SER A 162 -11.61 14.11 -6.80
C SER A 162 -10.17 13.61 -6.96
N ALA A 163 -9.79 12.57 -6.22
CA ALA A 163 -8.47 11.93 -6.37
C ALA A 163 -8.30 11.34 -7.77
N VAL A 164 -9.30 10.62 -8.26
CA VAL A 164 -9.30 10.07 -9.63
C VAL A 164 -9.17 11.16 -10.69
N ALA A 165 -9.93 12.25 -10.57
CA ALA A 165 -9.86 13.37 -11.50
C ALA A 165 -8.46 14.03 -11.53
N LEU A 166 -7.81 14.14 -10.35
CA LEU A 166 -6.45 14.67 -10.26
C LEU A 166 -5.42 13.72 -10.89
N LEU A 167 -5.57 12.40 -10.70
CA LEU A 167 -4.75 11.39 -11.38
C LEU A 167 -4.93 11.45 -12.91
N ASP A 168 -6.16 11.63 -13.39
CA ASP A 168 -6.47 11.78 -14.82
C ASP A 168 -5.82 13.03 -15.43
N SER A 169 -5.81 14.16 -14.71
CA SER A 169 -5.10 15.36 -15.18
C SER A 169 -3.59 15.14 -15.21
N THR A 170 -3.05 14.57 -14.13
CA THR A 170 -1.61 14.26 -14.04
C THR A 170 -1.17 13.38 -15.19
N GLN A 171 -1.94 12.32 -15.49
CA GLN A 171 -1.65 11.40 -16.57
C GLN A 171 -1.59 12.10 -17.93
N ARG A 172 -2.55 13.00 -18.22
CA ARG A 172 -2.56 13.78 -19.47
C ARG A 172 -1.37 14.74 -19.60
N GLU A 173 -0.83 15.20 -18.48
CA GLU A 173 0.25 16.19 -18.42
C GLU A 173 1.65 15.55 -18.22
N LEU A 174 1.75 14.23 -18.11
CA LEU A 174 3.03 13.53 -17.92
C LEU A 174 4.15 13.93 -18.90
N PRO A 175 3.89 14.21 -20.19
CA PRO A 175 4.95 14.63 -21.13
C PRO A 175 5.61 15.96 -20.77
N THR A 176 4.94 16.84 -20.03
CA THR A 176 5.42 18.19 -19.69
C THR A 176 5.79 18.34 -18.21
N LEU A 177 5.24 17.52 -17.33
CA LEU A 177 5.55 17.56 -15.90
C LEU A 177 6.93 16.95 -15.60
N HIS A 178 7.69 17.62 -14.73
CA HIS A 178 8.88 17.07 -14.09
C HIS A 178 8.49 16.08 -12.98
N ASP A 179 9.40 15.17 -12.59
CA ASP A 179 9.13 14.09 -11.62
C ASP A 179 8.64 14.60 -10.26
N ASN A 180 9.25 15.69 -9.77
CA ASN A 180 8.82 16.34 -8.52
C ASN A 180 7.39 16.89 -8.60
N GLN A 181 6.97 17.39 -9.78
CA GLN A 181 5.61 17.87 -9.99
C GLN A 181 4.62 16.69 -10.02
N VAL A 182 4.98 15.58 -10.70
CA VAL A 182 4.15 14.36 -10.68
C VAL A 182 3.99 13.86 -9.25
N ILE A 183 5.10 13.70 -8.51
CA ILE A 183 5.09 13.26 -7.11
C ILE A 183 4.22 14.16 -6.22
N ALA A 184 4.31 15.49 -6.37
CA ALA A 184 3.50 16.43 -5.60
C ALA A 184 2.01 16.28 -5.89
N THR A 185 1.64 16.08 -7.16
CA THR A 185 0.24 15.87 -7.56
C THR A 185 -0.28 14.52 -7.06
N LEU A 186 0.50 13.45 -7.12
CA LEU A 186 0.15 12.14 -6.54
C LEU A 186 -0.03 12.23 -5.02
N ALA A 187 0.87 12.93 -4.32
CA ALA A 187 0.75 13.16 -2.87
C ALA A 187 -0.52 13.93 -2.52
N THR A 188 -0.87 14.94 -3.33
CA THR A 188 -2.11 15.71 -3.18
C THR A 188 -3.35 14.84 -3.39
N ALA A 189 -3.36 13.99 -4.42
CA ALA A 189 -4.45 13.05 -4.66
C ALA A 189 -4.64 12.08 -3.48
N ILE A 190 -3.53 11.58 -2.91
CA ILE A 190 -3.54 10.68 -1.74
C ILE A 190 -4.00 11.42 -0.47
N ALA A 191 -3.61 12.68 -0.29
CA ALA A 191 -3.98 13.47 0.88
C ALA A 191 -5.47 13.80 0.97
N LEU A 192 -6.22 13.70 -0.14
CA LEU A 192 -7.69 13.81 -0.15
C LEU A 192 -8.38 12.73 0.70
N ALA A 193 -7.69 11.68 1.11
CA ALA A 193 -8.18 10.71 2.08
C ALA A 193 -8.44 11.30 3.48
N ARG A 194 -7.90 12.51 3.75
CA ARG A 194 -8.00 13.24 5.03
C ARG A 194 -7.60 12.43 6.27
N ASN A 195 -6.76 11.41 6.06
CA ASN A 195 -6.22 10.56 7.11
C ASN A 195 -4.71 10.79 7.25
N ALA A 196 -4.26 11.20 8.43
CA ALA A 196 -2.84 11.47 8.71
C ALA A 196 -1.93 10.24 8.54
N HIS A 197 -2.50 9.03 8.55
CA HIS A 197 -1.81 7.76 8.30
C HIS A 197 -1.78 7.36 6.82
N THR A 198 -2.60 7.98 5.97
CA THR A 198 -2.65 7.77 4.52
C THR A 198 -1.82 8.85 3.82
N ARG A 199 -0.66 8.48 3.27
CA ARG A 199 0.26 9.45 2.63
C ARG A 199 1.22 8.81 1.65
N LEU A 200 1.57 9.56 0.60
CA LEU A 200 2.78 9.32 -0.17
C LEU A 200 4.00 9.72 0.68
N TYR A 201 4.98 8.83 0.83
CA TYR A 201 6.08 9.00 1.79
C TYR A 201 7.21 9.90 1.27
N LEU A 202 6.91 11.18 1.01
CA LEU A 202 7.87 12.17 0.50
C LEU A 202 9.14 12.28 1.36
N VAL A 203 8.97 12.35 2.68
CA VAL A 203 10.06 12.63 3.63
C VAL A 203 11.13 11.54 3.64
N ARG A 204 10.78 10.28 3.34
CA ARG A 204 11.75 9.16 3.34
C ARG A 204 12.22 8.79 1.94
N ASN A 205 11.69 9.43 0.90
CA ASN A 205 12.04 9.16 -0.48
C ASN A 205 13.30 9.94 -0.91
N ALA A 206 14.45 9.57 -0.34
CA ALA A 206 15.72 10.23 -0.64
C ALA A 206 16.27 9.90 -2.03
N THR A 207 15.69 8.93 -2.75
CA THR A 207 16.07 8.61 -4.12
C THR A 207 15.46 9.60 -5.11
N GLU A 208 14.21 10.00 -4.87
CA GLU A 208 13.49 10.90 -5.79
C GLU A 208 13.50 12.37 -5.34
N LEU A 209 13.67 12.65 -4.03
CA LEU A 209 13.63 14.01 -3.49
C LEU A 209 14.94 14.40 -2.80
N ARG A 210 15.46 15.56 -3.21
CA ARG A 210 16.64 16.17 -2.58
C ARG A 210 16.28 16.73 -1.21
N ARG A 211 17.21 16.62 -0.27
CA ARG A 211 17.08 17.24 1.05
C ARG A 211 18.14 18.31 1.21
N LEU A 212 17.73 19.47 1.71
CA LEU A 212 18.65 20.51 2.12
C LEU A 212 19.38 20.08 3.40
N PRO A 213 20.63 20.53 3.61
CA PRO A 213 21.43 20.18 4.79
C PRO A 213 21.00 20.95 6.06
N VAL A 214 19.71 21.27 6.18
CA VAL A 214 19.10 22.00 7.29
C VAL A 214 17.82 21.31 7.76
N ARG A 215 17.42 21.58 9.00
CA ARG A 215 16.09 21.23 9.52
C ARG A 215 15.35 22.50 9.89
N LEU A 216 14.12 22.61 9.43
CA LEU A 216 13.24 23.72 9.69
C LEU A 216 12.23 23.38 10.79
N TRP A 217 11.78 24.41 11.52
CA TRP A 217 10.71 24.31 12.50
C TRP A 217 9.87 25.58 12.53
N TRP A 218 8.55 25.43 12.67
CA TRP A 218 7.64 26.54 12.87
C TRP A 218 7.56 26.94 14.34
N PHE A 219 7.99 28.18 14.64
CA PHE A 219 7.74 28.84 15.90
C PHE A 219 6.60 29.85 15.76
N SER A 220 6.13 30.41 16.88
CA SER A 220 5.11 31.45 16.88
C SER A 220 5.53 32.72 16.12
N ASP A 221 6.84 32.95 15.95
CA ASP A 221 7.41 34.11 15.27
C ASP A 221 7.95 33.82 13.85
N GLY A 222 7.83 32.59 13.35
CA GLY A 222 8.20 32.25 11.97
C GLY A 222 8.88 30.89 11.79
N LEU A 223 9.33 30.64 10.55
CA LEU A 223 10.11 29.45 10.19
C LEU A 223 11.56 29.67 10.60
N ARG A 224 12.16 28.73 11.33
CA ARG A 224 13.56 28.84 11.74
C ARG A 224 14.34 27.58 11.43
N ILE A 225 15.64 27.77 11.18
CA ILE A 225 16.61 26.69 11.02
C ILE A 225 17.02 26.21 12.42
N VAL A 226 16.61 25.00 12.79
CA VAL A 226 16.88 24.38 14.11
C VAL A 226 18.00 23.35 14.07
N ARG A 227 18.47 22.99 12.88
CA ARG A 227 19.67 22.17 12.67
C ARG A 227 20.28 22.54 11.33
N ALA A 228 21.60 22.51 11.26
CA ALA A 228 22.37 22.63 10.03
C ALA A 228 23.50 21.59 10.06
N SER A 229 24.00 21.18 8.89
CA SER A 229 25.28 20.46 8.82
C SER A 229 26.43 21.36 9.27
N PRO A 230 27.60 20.80 9.67
CA PRO A 230 28.71 21.58 10.20
C PRO A 230 29.14 22.75 9.29
N GLU A 231 29.16 22.51 7.97
CA GLU A 231 29.54 23.51 6.97
C GLU A 231 28.53 24.66 6.82
N HIS A 232 27.30 24.49 7.32
CA HIS A 232 26.24 25.51 7.32
C HIS A 232 25.90 26.01 8.73
N GLY A 233 26.80 25.84 9.71
CA GLY A 233 26.55 26.19 11.12
C GLY A 233 26.10 27.65 11.33
N ALA A 234 26.54 28.57 10.47
CA ALA A 234 26.14 29.98 10.51
C ALA A 234 24.63 30.21 10.27
N LEU A 235 23.92 29.24 9.70
CA LEU A 235 22.47 29.31 9.49
C LEU A 235 21.66 28.95 10.73
N LEU A 236 22.27 28.36 11.76
CA LEU A 236 21.54 27.87 12.94
C LEU A 236 20.87 29.04 13.67
N GLY A 237 19.56 28.93 13.89
CA GLY A 237 18.76 29.95 14.56
C GLY A 237 18.23 31.06 13.64
N CYS A 238 18.73 31.17 12.40
CA CYS A 238 18.22 32.12 11.41
C CYS A 238 16.73 31.87 11.12
N ARG A 239 16.02 32.97 10.90
CA ARG A 239 14.64 32.95 10.40
C ARG A 239 14.67 32.82 8.87
N VAL A 240 13.78 32.01 8.32
CA VAL A 240 13.54 31.90 6.89
C VAL A 240 12.37 32.79 6.55
N ASP A 241 12.64 33.94 5.93
CA ASP A 241 11.62 34.91 5.53
C ASP A 241 10.96 34.49 4.21
N GLU A 242 11.77 34.07 3.23
CA GLU A 242 11.35 33.68 1.89
C GLU A 242 12.08 32.43 1.40
N ILE A 243 11.42 31.70 0.50
CA ILE A 243 11.96 30.55 -0.24
C ILE A 243 11.70 30.85 -1.70
N ASP A 244 12.77 31.05 -2.48
CA ASP A 244 12.69 31.40 -3.90
C ASP A 244 11.75 32.60 -4.19
N GLY A 245 11.85 33.65 -3.36
CA GLY A 245 11.03 34.86 -3.44
C GLY A 245 9.58 34.69 -2.95
N ILE A 246 9.22 33.53 -2.42
CA ILE A 246 7.90 33.26 -1.83
C ILE A 246 8.00 33.36 -0.31
N VAL A 247 7.18 34.19 0.31
CA VAL A 247 7.11 34.29 1.78
C VAL A 247 6.92 32.91 2.38
N ALA A 248 7.70 32.55 3.41
CA ALA A 248 7.76 31.19 3.93
C ALA A 248 6.38 30.62 4.33
N ARG A 249 5.47 31.49 4.82
CA ARG A 249 4.09 31.10 5.12
C ARG A 249 3.29 30.73 3.87
N GLN A 250 3.43 31.51 2.80
CA GLN A 250 2.79 31.24 1.51
C GLN A 250 3.38 29.96 0.88
N ALA A 251 4.70 29.76 0.98
CA ALA A 251 5.35 28.54 0.52
C ALA A 251 4.77 27.31 1.25
N ARG A 252 4.52 27.40 2.57
CA ARG A 252 3.80 26.36 3.32
C ARG A 252 2.42 26.09 2.76
N ASP A 253 1.65 27.13 2.47
CA ASP A 253 0.28 26.98 1.98
C ASP A 253 0.23 26.33 0.60
N LEU A 254 1.23 26.58 -0.25
CA LEU A 254 1.37 25.92 -1.55
C LEU A 254 1.62 24.41 -1.44
N VAL A 255 2.41 23.97 -0.45
CA VAL A 255 2.72 22.54 -0.26
C VAL A 255 1.76 21.81 0.67
N ALA A 256 0.97 22.53 1.46
CA ALA A 256 0.00 21.97 2.41
C ALA A 256 -0.96 20.93 1.81
N PRO A 257 -1.47 21.09 0.56
CA PRO A 257 -2.37 20.10 -0.05
C PRO A 257 -1.78 18.69 -0.20
N ALA A 258 -0.45 18.54 -0.20
CA ALA A 258 0.21 17.24 -0.27
C ALA A 258 0.16 16.44 1.05
N PHE A 259 -0.44 17.00 2.12
CA PHE A 259 -0.48 16.38 3.44
C PHE A 259 -1.89 16.37 4.04
N ALA A 260 -2.33 15.18 4.45
CA ALA A 260 -3.55 15.01 5.24
C ALA A 260 -3.30 15.18 6.74
N GLY A 261 -4.29 15.71 7.45
CA GLY A 261 -4.29 15.82 8.91
C GLY A 261 -4.95 17.10 9.41
N ASN A 262 -4.79 17.36 10.72
CA ASN A 262 -5.18 18.62 11.30
C ASN A 262 -4.15 19.73 10.95
N PRO A 263 -4.49 21.02 11.12
CA PRO A 263 -3.60 22.12 10.73
C PRO A 263 -2.19 22.06 11.34
N GLN A 264 -2.08 21.69 12.63
CA GLN A 264 -0.80 21.58 13.31
C GLN A 264 0.07 20.46 12.74
N TRP A 265 -0.54 19.33 12.39
CA TRP A 265 0.16 18.21 11.74
C TRP A 265 0.60 18.60 10.33
N THR A 266 -0.25 19.29 9.57
CA THR A 266 0.11 19.82 8.25
C THR A 266 1.31 20.75 8.37
N ASP A 267 1.32 21.71 9.29
CA ASP A 267 2.46 22.61 9.52
C ASP A 267 3.75 21.83 9.82
N TYR A 268 3.68 20.86 10.72
CA TYR A 268 4.82 20.00 11.04
C TYR A 268 5.29 19.19 9.82
N LYS A 269 4.38 18.80 8.93
CA LYS A 269 4.70 18.00 7.75
C LYS A 269 5.30 18.82 6.61
N THR A 270 4.82 20.06 6.40
CA THR A 270 5.30 20.92 5.31
C THR A 270 6.77 21.30 5.47
N VAL A 271 7.31 21.36 6.70
CA VAL A 271 8.75 21.68 6.90
C VAL A 271 9.71 20.67 6.24
N TYR A 272 9.22 19.51 5.81
CA TYR A 272 10.01 18.49 5.10
C TYR A 272 9.93 18.62 3.57
N SER A 273 9.12 19.54 3.06
CA SER A 273 8.91 19.78 1.62
C SER A 273 9.06 21.25 1.22
N LEU A 274 9.45 22.10 2.17
CA LEU A 274 9.95 23.46 1.96
C LEU A 274 11.46 23.40 1.68
#